data_AF-C7NLN3-F1
#
_entry.id   AF-C7NLN3-F1
#
_cell.length_a   1.000
_cell.length_b   1.000
_cell.length_c   1.000
_cell.angle_alpha   90.00
_cell.angle_beta   90.00
_cell.angle_gamma   90.00
#
_symmetry.space_group_name_H-M   'P 1'
#
loop_
_entity.id
_entity.type
_entity.pdbx_description
1 polymer ?
#
loop_
_entity_poly.entity_id
_entity_poly.type
_entity_poly.pdbx_seq_one_letter_code
_entity_poly.pdbx_strand_id
1 'polypeptide(L)'
;MCAIALAKHLPGLGAIAIIDRYTGTVTHASVKPDPEQGWPTVFPWRDQKLTEGHPLLNLTPGASTARRLAWRTPWGTQADFYVDAVSDDKRAIVVFCDLDLWNVEQFHAPIQRDFDSRPLLTGSCCGTTFERRGYPCSNCGQPFCPRCGDCRCERDAKREVVCTECFLQFQPHLVVDGLCVDCRS
;
A
#
# COMPACT_ATOMS: atom_id res chain seq x y z
N MET A 1 7.54 -3.72 22.38
CA MET A 1 8.04 -2.37 22.06
C MET A 1 9.11 -2.50 20.96
N CYS A 2 9.36 -1.42 20.21
CA CYS A 2 10.58 -1.11 19.43
C CYS A 2 10.53 -1.08 17.90
N ALA A 3 9.84 -1.94 17.12
CA ALA A 3 9.97 -1.89 15.66
C ALA A 3 9.52 -0.54 15.03
N ILE A 4 8.38 0.01 15.48
CA ILE A 4 7.89 1.32 15.04
C ILE A 4 8.80 2.47 15.50
N ALA A 5 9.28 2.41 16.74
CA ALA A 5 10.16 3.44 17.29
C ALA A 5 11.51 3.45 16.57
N LEU A 6 12.12 2.27 16.38
CA LEU A 6 13.38 2.10 15.67
C LEU A 6 13.28 2.53 14.20
N ALA A 7 12.18 2.19 13.51
CA ALA A 7 11.99 2.59 12.12
C ALA A 7 12.02 4.12 11.96
N LYS A 8 11.45 4.88 12.91
CA LYS A 8 11.49 6.36 12.87
C LYS A 8 12.91 6.94 12.92
N HIS A 9 13.85 6.21 13.53
CA HIS A 9 15.25 6.62 13.66
C HIS A 9 16.15 6.22 12.48
N LEU A 10 15.64 5.51 11.46
CA LEU A 10 16.42 5.22 10.25
C LEU A 10 16.78 6.53 9.54
N PRO A 11 18.00 6.70 8.99
CA PRO A 11 18.44 7.97 8.41
C PRO A 11 17.74 8.31 7.08
N GLY A 12 17.28 7.32 6.33
CA GLY A 12 16.60 7.47 5.04
C GLY A 12 15.37 6.55 4.91
N LEU A 13 15.06 6.17 3.68
CA LEU A 13 14.02 5.19 3.40
C LEU A 13 14.41 3.83 3.97
N GLY A 14 13.52 3.22 4.73
CA GLY A 14 13.80 1.89 5.25
C GLY A 14 12.62 1.25 5.94
N ALA A 15 12.86 0.05 6.46
CA ALA A 15 11.85 -0.69 7.18
C ALA A 15 12.47 -1.62 8.21
N ILE A 16 11.71 -1.97 9.23
CA ILE A 16 12.04 -3.04 10.15
C ILE A 16 10.96 -4.11 10.03
N ALA A 17 11.37 -5.32 9.69
CA ALA A 17 10.49 -6.47 9.58
C ALA A 17 10.83 -7.55 10.60
N ILE A 18 9.81 -8.23 11.09
CA ILE A 18 9.93 -9.44 11.91
C ILE A 18 9.31 -10.58 11.12
N ILE A 19 10.11 -11.59 10.82
CA ILE A 19 9.74 -12.72 9.99
C ILE A 19 9.69 -13.96 10.88
N ASP A 20 8.58 -14.69 10.84
CA ASP A 20 8.49 -16.03 11.43
C ASP A 20 9.22 -17.01 10.51
N ARG A 21 10.26 -17.66 11.04
CA ARG A 21 11.16 -18.52 10.27
C ARG A 21 10.55 -19.86 9.88
N TYR A 22 9.55 -20.34 10.62
CA TYR A 22 8.89 -21.61 10.32
C TYR A 22 7.87 -21.48 9.20
N THR A 23 7.08 -20.41 9.23
CA THR A 23 6.04 -20.14 8.23
C THR A 23 6.55 -19.33 7.05
N GLY A 24 7.70 -18.66 7.20
CA GLY A 24 8.25 -17.71 6.25
C GLY A 24 7.42 -16.43 6.12
N THR A 25 6.63 -16.08 7.14
CA THR A 25 5.67 -14.96 7.07
C THR A 25 6.21 -13.72 7.77
N VAL A 26 6.08 -12.56 7.16
CA VAL A 26 6.34 -11.26 7.79
C VAL A 26 5.25 -10.97 8.82
N THR A 27 5.51 -11.33 10.07
CA THR A 27 4.59 -11.10 11.20
C THR A 27 4.46 -9.64 11.60
N HIS A 28 5.46 -8.81 11.29
CA HIS A 28 5.42 -7.37 11.53
C HIS A 28 6.29 -6.64 10.53
N ALA A 29 5.83 -5.48 10.07
CA ALA A 29 6.64 -4.55 9.30
C ALA A 29 6.32 -3.12 9.74
N SER A 30 7.36 -2.30 9.89
CA SER A 30 7.24 -0.86 10.11
C SER A 30 8.15 -0.15 9.13
N VAL A 31 7.58 0.69 8.28
CA VAL A 31 8.29 1.38 7.21
C VAL A 31 8.46 2.85 7.59
N LYS A 32 9.66 3.38 7.35
CA LYS A 32 9.93 4.82 7.29
C LYS A 32 9.95 5.22 5.82
N PRO A 33 8.95 5.96 5.32
CA PRO A 33 8.94 6.52 3.98
C PRO A 33 10.14 7.45 3.77
N ASP A 34 10.49 7.68 2.51
CA ASP A 34 11.44 8.72 2.14
C ASP A 34 10.89 10.09 2.57
N PRO A 35 11.71 10.96 3.18
CA PRO A 35 11.25 12.27 3.67
C PRO A 35 10.81 13.23 2.56
N GLU A 36 11.34 13.09 1.34
CA GLU A 36 11.06 13.98 0.21
C GLU A 36 10.09 13.33 -0.78
N GLN A 37 10.33 12.09 -1.16
CA GLN A 37 9.59 11.36 -2.19
C GLN A 37 8.41 10.55 -1.63
N GLY A 38 8.38 10.33 -0.32
CA GLY A 38 7.28 9.65 0.37
C GLY A 38 7.37 8.12 0.32
N TRP A 39 6.22 7.47 0.15
CA TRP A 39 6.13 6.01 0.25
C TRP A 39 6.75 5.31 -0.95
N PRO A 40 7.62 4.31 -0.76
CA PRO A 40 8.12 3.51 -1.88
C PRO A 40 7.03 2.57 -2.41
N THR A 41 7.12 2.15 -3.66
CA THR A 41 6.23 1.12 -4.23
C THR A 41 6.58 -0.29 -3.75
N VAL A 42 7.82 -0.51 -3.31
CA VAL A 42 8.34 -1.81 -2.83
C VAL A 42 8.87 -1.67 -1.40
N PHE A 43 8.28 -2.42 -0.49
CA PHE A 43 8.67 -2.49 0.92
C PHE A 43 8.14 -3.79 1.56
N PRO A 44 8.71 -4.26 2.69
CA PRO A 44 8.15 -5.40 3.41
C PRO A 44 6.80 -5.05 4.03
N TRP A 45 5.80 -5.90 3.81
CA TRP A 45 4.48 -5.72 4.39
C TRP A 45 4.09 -6.86 5.32
N ARG A 46 3.21 -6.57 6.28
CA ARG A 46 2.64 -7.58 7.19
C ARG A 46 1.88 -8.63 6.39
N ASP A 47 2.03 -9.89 6.78
CA ASP A 47 1.41 -11.09 6.17
C ASP A 47 2.00 -11.45 4.80
N GLN A 48 3.09 -10.81 4.38
CA GLN A 48 3.85 -11.25 3.22
C GLN A 48 4.50 -12.61 3.50
N LYS A 49 4.27 -13.59 2.62
CA LYS A 49 5.00 -14.86 2.66
C LYS A 49 6.24 -14.79 1.78
N LEU A 50 7.39 -15.16 2.34
CA LEU A 50 8.64 -15.29 1.61
C LEU A 50 8.63 -16.58 0.79
N THR A 51 9.30 -16.54 -0.36
CA THR A 51 9.50 -17.73 -1.19
C THR A 51 10.45 -18.72 -0.51
N GLU A 52 10.28 -20.00 -0.80
CA GLU A 52 11.21 -21.04 -0.36
C GLU A 52 12.64 -20.70 -0.81
N GLY A 53 13.62 -20.92 0.07
CA GLY A 53 15.02 -20.60 -0.19
C GLY A 53 15.39 -19.10 -0.06
N HIS A 54 14.47 -18.23 0.34
CA HIS A 54 14.81 -16.82 0.57
C HIS A 54 15.96 -16.69 1.60
N PRO A 55 17.02 -15.89 1.35
CA PRO A 55 18.23 -15.87 2.18
C PRO A 55 17.98 -15.64 3.67
N LEU A 56 16.98 -14.82 4.02
CA LEU A 56 16.57 -14.53 5.40
C LEU A 56 15.95 -15.73 6.14
N LEU A 57 15.40 -16.72 5.42
CA LEU A 57 14.89 -17.96 6.02
C LEU A 57 16.02 -18.95 6.35
N ASN A 58 17.13 -18.85 5.64
CA ASN A 58 18.27 -19.77 5.76
C ASN A 58 19.30 -19.34 6.81
N LEU A 59 19.08 -18.24 7.52
CA LEU A 59 19.95 -17.83 8.62
C LEU A 59 19.85 -18.84 9.77
N THR A 60 20.98 -19.29 10.29
CA THR A 60 21.02 -20.18 11.45
C THR A 60 20.63 -19.42 12.73
N PRO A 61 20.00 -20.07 13.72
CA PRO A 61 19.73 -19.43 15.01
C PRO A 61 21.01 -18.84 15.62
N GLY A 62 20.94 -17.59 16.08
CA GLY A 62 22.07 -16.82 16.62
C GLY A 62 22.95 -16.15 15.58
N ALA A 63 22.79 -16.45 14.28
CA ALA A 63 23.56 -15.80 13.23
C ALA A 63 23.05 -14.38 12.94
N SER A 64 23.96 -13.56 12.41
CA SER A 64 23.66 -12.27 11.81
C SER A 64 24.24 -12.18 10.40
N THR A 65 23.66 -11.33 9.57
CA THR A 65 24.17 -11.01 8.24
C THR A 65 23.88 -9.57 7.90
N ALA A 66 24.86 -8.90 7.29
CA ALA A 66 24.66 -7.64 6.57
C ALA A 66 24.93 -7.90 5.09
N ARG A 67 23.97 -7.60 4.21
CA ARG A 67 24.10 -7.81 2.76
C ARG A 67 23.15 -6.95 1.96
N ARG A 68 23.40 -6.84 0.66
CA ARG A 68 22.42 -6.34 -0.31
C ARG A 68 21.47 -7.48 -0.69
N LEU A 69 20.17 -7.19 -0.73
CA LEU A 69 19.12 -8.15 -1.02
C LEU A 69 17.96 -7.50 -1.78
N ALA A 70 17.51 -8.15 -2.86
CA ALA A 70 16.32 -7.77 -3.58
C ALA A 70 15.06 -8.18 -2.80
N TRP A 71 14.20 -7.23 -2.49
CA TRP A 71 12.88 -7.49 -1.94
C TRP A 71 11.84 -7.52 -3.06
N ARG A 72 11.07 -8.60 -3.15
CA ARG A 72 9.96 -8.74 -4.10
C ARG A 72 8.62 -8.55 -3.42
N THR A 73 7.72 -7.83 -4.07
CA THR A 73 6.31 -7.81 -3.70
C THR A 73 5.60 -9.06 -4.25
N PRO A 74 4.55 -9.55 -3.59
CA PRO A 74 3.64 -10.56 -4.15
C PRO A 74 3.06 -10.28 -5.54
N TRP A 75 3.11 -9.05 -6.05
CA TRP A 75 2.67 -8.71 -7.41
C TRP A 75 3.83 -8.70 -8.42
N GLY A 76 5.03 -9.10 -8.01
CA GLY A 76 6.18 -9.33 -8.89
C GLY A 76 7.13 -8.14 -9.06
N THR A 77 6.81 -6.96 -8.52
CA THR A 77 7.76 -5.83 -8.50
C THR A 77 8.88 -6.09 -7.49
N GLN A 78 10.07 -5.54 -7.74
CA GLN A 78 11.22 -5.72 -6.86
C GLN A 78 12.05 -4.46 -6.72
N ALA A 79 12.75 -4.33 -5.60
CA ALA A 79 13.75 -3.30 -5.37
C ALA A 79 14.82 -3.80 -4.38
N ASP A 80 16.05 -3.34 -4.57
CA ASP A 80 17.18 -3.71 -3.71
C ASP A 80 17.17 -2.92 -2.40
N PHE A 81 17.52 -3.59 -1.31
CA PHE A 81 17.80 -2.97 -0.02
C PHE A 81 19.16 -3.46 0.49
N TYR A 82 19.86 -2.61 1.23
CA TYR A 82 20.84 -3.07 2.20
C TYR A 82 20.08 -3.59 3.42
N VAL A 83 20.42 -4.79 3.84
CA VAL A 83 19.77 -5.46 4.96
C VAL A 83 20.79 -5.83 6.01
N ASP A 84 20.43 -5.62 7.27
CA ASP A 84 21.08 -6.25 8.43
C ASP A 84 20.03 -7.08 9.15
N ALA A 85 20.36 -8.34 9.41
CA ALA A 85 19.45 -9.31 9.95
C ALA A 85 20.11 -10.10 11.06
N VAL A 86 19.35 -10.37 12.12
CA VAL A 86 19.69 -11.33 13.16
C VAL A 86 18.55 -12.32 13.32
N SER A 87 18.89 -13.59 13.53
CA SER A 87 17.91 -14.66 13.75
C SER A 87 18.03 -15.29 15.12
N ASP A 88 16.88 -15.59 15.74
CA ASP A 88 16.75 -16.57 16.81
C ASP A 88 16.08 -17.85 16.26
N ASP A 89 15.75 -18.81 17.10
CA ASP A 89 15.12 -20.08 16.70
C ASP A 89 13.82 -19.92 15.91
N LYS A 90 13.03 -18.88 16.19
CA LYS A 90 11.67 -18.69 15.66
C LYS A 90 11.55 -17.50 14.70
N ARG A 91 12.41 -16.50 14.84
CA ARG A 91 12.25 -15.18 14.22
C ARG A 91 13.53 -14.72 13.57
N ALA A 92 13.39 -14.02 12.45
CA ALA A 92 14.41 -13.13 11.92
C ALA A 92 13.94 -11.68 12.11
N ILE A 93 14.79 -10.86 12.71
CA ILE A 93 14.59 -9.41 12.83
C ILE A 93 15.49 -8.79 11.78
N VAL A 94 14.89 -7.99 10.88
CA VAL A 94 15.57 -7.51 9.68
C VAL A 94 15.35 -6.02 9.55
N VAL A 95 16.45 -5.27 9.43
CA VAL A 95 16.47 -3.86 9.10
C VAL A 95 16.76 -3.74 7.61
N PHE A 96 15.88 -3.06 6.90
CA PHE A 96 16.01 -2.69 5.50
C PHE A 96 16.35 -1.21 5.40
N CYS A 97 17.35 -0.85 4.61
CA CYS A 97 17.69 0.53 4.30
C CYS A 97 18.01 0.69 2.81
N ASP A 98 17.71 1.86 2.27
CA ASP A 98 18.18 2.33 0.98
C ASP A 98 19.66 2.73 0.97
N LEU A 99 20.18 3.15 2.12
CA LEU A 99 21.58 3.48 2.37
C LEU A 99 22.35 2.28 2.94
N ASP A 100 23.61 2.14 2.55
CA ASP A 100 24.49 1.11 3.08
C ASP A 100 25.09 1.52 4.43
N LEU A 101 24.29 1.36 5.50
CA LEU A 101 24.71 1.70 6.86
C LEU A 101 25.79 0.77 7.42
N TRP A 102 26.00 -0.38 6.79
CA TRP A 102 26.86 -1.45 7.29
C TRP A 102 28.11 -1.67 6.44
N ASN A 103 28.36 -0.81 5.44
CA ASN A 103 29.49 -0.92 4.49
C ASN A 103 29.56 -2.31 3.84
N VAL A 104 28.40 -2.83 3.43
CA VAL A 104 28.28 -4.09 2.69
C VAL A 104 29.04 -4.04 1.37
N GLU A 105 28.98 -2.91 0.65
CA GLU A 105 29.62 -2.73 -0.65
C GLU A 105 30.74 -1.69 -0.56
N GLN A 106 31.79 -1.85 -1.37
CA GLN A 106 32.84 -0.82 -1.53
C GLN A 106 32.43 0.26 -2.55
N PHE A 107 31.54 -0.07 -3.48
CA PHE A 107 31.01 0.83 -4.47
C PHE A 107 29.49 0.93 -4.32
N HIS A 108 29.01 2.12 -3.97
CA HIS A 108 27.60 2.40 -3.75
C HIS A 108 26.96 2.96 -5.01
N ALA A 109 26.55 2.07 -5.91
CA ALA A 109 25.71 2.46 -7.03
C ALA A 109 24.38 3.00 -6.50
N PRO A 110 23.85 4.13 -7.02
CA PRO A 110 22.54 4.63 -6.63
C PRO A 110 21.47 3.55 -6.83
N ILE A 111 20.73 3.21 -5.78
CA ILE A 111 19.61 2.30 -5.87
C ILE A 111 18.44 3.10 -6.46
N GLN A 112 18.06 2.79 -7.70
CA GLN A 112 16.86 3.39 -8.29
C GLN A 112 15.62 2.90 -7.53
N ARG A 113 14.76 3.85 -7.14
CA ARG A 113 13.54 3.60 -6.39
C ARG A 113 12.35 4.21 -7.09
N ASP A 114 11.28 3.44 -7.15
CA ASP A 114 9.97 3.92 -7.54
C ASP A 114 9.17 4.29 -6.29
N PHE A 115 8.53 5.45 -6.34
CA PHE A 115 7.71 5.97 -5.26
C PHE A 115 6.24 6.01 -5.67
N ASP A 116 5.38 5.91 -4.66
CA ASP A 116 3.95 6.03 -4.82
C ASP A 116 3.58 7.46 -5.21
N SER A 117 3.42 7.68 -6.51
CA SER A 117 3.01 8.95 -7.10
C SER A 117 1.50 9.17 -7.09
N ARG A 118 0.70 8.27 -6.48
CA ARG A 118 -0.75 8.43 -6.45
C ARG A 118 -1.12 9.75 -5.77
N PRO A 119 -1.95 10.58 -6.41
CA PRO A 119 -2.33 11.87 -5.86
C PRO A 119 -3.10 11.65 -4.55
N LEU A 120 -2.90 12.56 -3.59
CA LEU A 120 -3.74 12.64 -2.42
C LEU A 120 -5.08 13.27 -2.86
N LEU A 121 -6.16 12.50 -2.75
CA LEU A 121 -7.49 12.93 -3.11
C LEU A 121 -8.31 13.13 -1.84
N THR A 122 -9.05 14.24 -1.78
CA THR A 122 -10.02 14.52 -0.72
C THR A 122 -11.43 14.25 -1.26
N GLY A 123 -12.26 13.57 -0.46
CA GLY A 123 -13.62 13.24 -0.83
C GLY A 123 -14.57 13.28 0.37
N SER A 124 -15.88 13.19 0.08
CA SER A 124 -16.93 13.07 1.09
C SER A 124 -17.91 11.98 0.67
N CYS A 125 -18.16 11.03 1.57
CA CYS A 125 -19.11 9.94 1.37
C CYS A 125 -19.44 9.25 2.69
N CYS A 126 -20.61 8.61 2.79
CA CYS A 126 -21.04 7.87 3.98
C CYS A 126 -21.03 8.71 5.28
N GLY A 127 -21.29 10.02 5.16
CA GLY A 127 -21.36 10.95 6.30
C GLY A 127 -20.02 11.47 6.81
N THR A 128 -18.90 11.12 6.15
CA THR A 128 -17.56 11.59 6.57
C THR A 128 -16.77 12.14 5.39
N THR A 129 -15.94 13.14 5.66
CA THR A 129 -14.84 13.54 4.78
C THR A 129 -13.67 12.60 4.97
N PHE A 130 -12.93 12.32 3.91
CA PHE A 130 -11.77 11.44 3.94
C PHE A 130 -10.71 11.92 2.96
N GLU A 131 -9.48 11.54 3.26
CA GLU A 131 -8.35 11.66 2.35
C GLU A 131 -7.83 10.27 1.99
N ARG A 132 -7.46 10.08 0.73
CA ARG A 132 -6.94 8.81 0.23
C ARG A 132 -5.98 9.06 -0.92
N ARG A 133 -4.86 8.32 -0.91
CA ARG A 133 -4.03 8.19 -2.11
C ARG A 133 -4.62 7.16 -3.06
N GLY A 134 -4.83 7.56 -4.31
CA GLY A 134 -5.43 6.72 -5.33
C GLY A 134 -5.56 7.46 -6.65
N TYR A 135 -5.91 6.73 -7.70
CA TYR A 135 -6.33 7.37 -8.95
C TYR A 135 -7.82 7.73 -8.86
N PRO A 136 -8.21 8.92 -9.34
CA PRO A 136 -9.62 9.29 -9.38
C PRO A 136 -10.39 8.37 -10.33
N CYS A 137 -11.69 8.25 -10.13
CA CYS A 137 -12.55 7.56 -11.09
C CYS A 137 -12.43 8.21 -12.48
N SER A 138 -12.24 7.39 -13.52
CA SER A 138 -12.09 7.86 -14.90
C SER A 138 -13.30 8.62 -15.43
N ASN A 139 -14.50 8.37 -14.91
CA ASN A 139 -15.73 9.01 -15.38
C ASN A 139 -16.00 10.35 -14.65
N CYS A 140 -16.03 10.34 -13.31
CA CYS A 140 -16.40 11.54 -12.53
C CYS A 140 -15.22 12.32 -11.94
N GLY A 141 -13.99 11.83 -12.06
CA GLY A 141 -12.79 12.45 -11.48
C GLY A 141 -12.73 12.44 -9.94
N GLN A 142 -13.70 11.82 -9.26
CA GLN A 142 -13.78 11.80 -7.79
C GLN A 142 -13.10 10.55 -7.19
N PRO A 143 -12.64 10.61 -5.92
CA PRO A 143 -12.10 9.44 -5.24
C PRO A 143 -13.18 8.40 -4.89
N PHE A 144 -12.77 7.14 -4.84
CA PHE A 144 -13.59 6.04 -4.33
C PHE A 144 -13.66 6.04 -2.81
N CYS A 145 -14.86 5.91 -2.25
CA CYS A 145 -15.08 5.92 -0.81
C CYS A 145 -14.39 4.73 -0.13
N PRO A 146 -13.60 4.94 0.95
CA PRO A 146 -12.95 3.84 1.66
C PRO A 146 -13.93 2.92 2.40
N ARG A 147 -15.16 3.39 2.64
CA ARG A 147 -16.19 2.63 3.37
C ARG A 147 -17.08 1.80 2.46
N CYS A 148 -17.63 2.39 1.39
CA CYS A 148 -18.56 1.70 0.49
C CYS A 148 -17.93 1.26 -0.83
N GLY A 149 -16.69 1.66 -1.13
CA GLY A 149 -15.99 1.30 -2.35
C GLY A 149 -16.35 2.13 -3.58
N ASP A 150 -17.46 2.89 -3.58
CA ASP A 150 -18.00 3.54 -4.78
C ASP A 150 -17.42 4.94 -5.06
N CYS A 151 -17.31 5.33 -6.34
CA CYS A 151 -17.16 6.72 -6.81
C CYS A 151 -18.47 7.51 -6.68
N ARG A 152 -18.42 8.83 -6.93
CA ARG A 152 -19.65 9.66 -7.00
C ARG A 152 -20.60 9.14 -8.09
N CYS A 153 -20.08 8.89 -9.28
CA CYS A 153 -20.83 8.35 -10.42
C CYS A 153 -21.61 7.07 -10.11
N GLU A 154 -20.97 6.08 -9.48
CA GLU A 154 -21.58 4.80 -9.14
C GLU A 154 -22.66 4.96 -8.08
N ARG A 155 -22.46 5.87 -7.12
CA ARG A 155 -23.50 6.20 -6.13
C ARG A 155 -24.70 6.88 -6.78
N ASP A 156 -24.46 7.79 -7.71
CA ASP A 156 -25.51 8.49 -8.44
C ASP A 156 -26.29 7.49 -9.31
N ALA A 157 -25.61 6.58 -10.02
CA ALA A 157 -26.22 5.52 -10.82
C ALA A 157 -27.05 4.53 -9.97
N LYS A 158 -26.54 4.13 -8.79
CA LYS A 158 -27.29 3.26 -7.85
C LYS A 158 -28.56 3.90 -7.29
N ARG A 159 -28.67 5.23 -7.36
CA ARG A 159 -29.87 5.97 -6.92
C ARG A 159 -30.86 6.22 -8.05
N GLU A 160 -30.49 5.94 -9.30
CA GLU A 160 -31.38 6.22 -10.43
C GLU A 160 -32.66 5.38 -10.34
N VAL A 161 -33.76 6.02 -10.70
CA VAL A 161 -35.10 5.44 -10.76
C VAL A 161 -35.56 5.46 -12.22
N VAL A 162 -36.40 4.49 -12.57
CA VAL A 162 -36.90 4.31 -13.94
C VAL A 162 -38.24 5.03 -14.09
N CYS A 163 -38.38 5.83 -15.16
CA CYS A 163 -39.66 6.40 -15.55
C CYS A 163 -40.64 5.29 -15.97
N THR A 164 -41.87 5.30 -15.47
CA THR A 164 -42.86 4.26 -15.75
C THR A 164 -43.42 4.29 -17.16
N GLU A 165 -43.23 5.38 -17.90
CA GLU A 165 -43.75 5.56 -19.26
C GLU A 165 -42.67 5.38 -20.34
N CYS A 166 -41.55 6.11 -20.24
CA CYS A 166 -40.47 6.05 -21.25
C CYS A 166 -39.35 5.06 -20.89
N PHE A 167 -39.39 4.46 -19.70
CA PHE A 167 -38.42 3.45 -19.21
C PHE A 167 -36.95 3.90 -19.14
N LEU A 168 -36.68 5.21 -19.24
CA LEU A 168 -35.34 5.77 -19.06
C LEU A 168 -34.99 5.98 -17.58
N GLN A 169 -33.70 5.96 -17.25
CA GLN A 169 -33.16 6.17 -15.91
C GLN A 169 -32.96 7.66 -15.61
N PHE A 170 -33.41 8.08 -14.44
CA PHE A 170 -33.31 9.46 -13.98
C PHE A 170 -32.91 9.52 -12.51
N GLN A 171 -32.33 10.65 -12.10
CA GLN A 171 -32.12 10.92 -10.68
C GLN A 171 -33.49 11.05 -9.96
N PRO A 172 -33.62 10.57 -8.71
CA PRO A 172 -34.92 10.52 -8.01
C PRO A 172 -35.71 11.82 -7.99
N HIS A 173 -35.04 12.97 -7.89
CA HIS A 173 -35.68 14.29 -7.86
C HIS A 173 -36.25 14.75 -9.22
N LEU A 174 -35.92 14.06 -10.31
CA LEU A 174 -36.43 14.33 -11.65
C LEU A 174 -37.67 13.49 -11.99
N VAL A 175 -38.03 12.53 -11.13
CA VAL A 175 -39.19 11.65 -11.28
C VAL A 175 -40.20 11.99 -10.19
N VAL A 176 -41.42 12.34 -10.58
CA VAL A 176 -42.54 12.60 -9.66
C VAL A 176 -43.68 11.69 -10.06
N ASP A 177 -44.24 10.97 -9.08
CA ASP A 177 -45.30 9.97 -9.29
C ASP A 177 -44.98 8.94 -10.39
N GLY A 178 -43.70 8.57 -10.53
CA GLY A 178 -43.22 7.60 -11.51
C GLY A 178 -42.90 8.18 -12.89
N LEU A 179 -43.18 9.45 -13.15
CA LEU A 179 -42.98 10.07 -14.46
C LEU A 179 -41.80 11.06 -14.47
N CYS A 180 -40.99 11.04 -15.53
CA CYS A 180 -39.89 11.99 -15.73
C CYS A 180 -40.41 13.39 -16.10
N VAL A 181 -39.51 14.37 -16.24
CA VAL A 181 -39.89 15.76 -16.61
C VAL A 181 -40.62 15.80 -17.97
N ASP A 182 -40.14 15.05 -18.96
CA ASP A 182 -40.70 15.08 -20.32
C ASP A 182 -42.06 14.38 -20.42
N CYS A 183 -42.25 13.24 -19.75
CA CYS A 183 -43.55 12.52 -19.71
C CYS A 183 -44.62 13.23 -18.88
N ARG A 184 -44.24 14.26 -18.10
CA ARG A 184 -45.17 15.12 -17.35
C ARG A 184 -45.56 16.39 -18.12
N SER A 185 -44.90 16.65 -19.24
CA SER A 185 -45.11 17.81 -20.10
C SER A 185 -46.21 17.54 -21.12
#